data_AF-A0A162CZ63-F1
#
_entry.id   AF-A0A162CZ63-F1
#
_cell.length_a   1.000
_cell.length_b   1.000
_cell.length_c   1.000
_cell.angle_alpha   90.00
_cell.angle_beta   90.00
_cell.angle_gamma   90.00
#
_symmetry.space_group_name_H-M   'P 1'
#
loop_
_entity.id
_entity.type
_entity.pdbx_description
1 polymer ?
#
loop_
_entity_poly.entity_id
_entity_poly.type
_entity_poly.pdbx_seq_one_letter_code
_entity_poly.pdbx_strand_id
1 'polypeptide(L)'
;GTQFCVIKAQIHAGGRGKGGGVKLAKNIDDLKQHAGNILGMMLKTPQTPGGMDGEGKLVRKVLIAEDCYAPDFDACKEYYVSILMDREKKRNVIIYSTEGGMNIEEVAEQTPHLVHKEYIDPHIGLQEFQKRILLSI
;
A
#
# COMPACT_ATOMS: atom_id res chain seq x y z
N GLY A 1 -21.71 -1.54 -8.60
CA GLY A 1 -21.13 -1.93 -7.31
C GLY A 1 -20.86 -3.41 -7.32
N THR A 2 -19.71 -3.83 -6.81
CA THR A 2 -19.29 -5.23 -6.66
C THR A 2 -20.12 -5.96 -5.60
N GLN A 3 -20.20 -7.31 -5.66
CA GLN A 3 -20.86 -8.12 -4.62
C GLN A 3 -20.12 -8.05 -3.27
N PHE A 4 -18.80 -7.93 -3.30
CA PHE A 4 -17.94 -7.85 -2.13
C PHE A 4 -17.36 -6.46 -1.97
N CYS A 5 -17.05 -6.07 -0.74
CA CYS A 5 -16.40 -4.80 -0.44
C CYS A 5 -15.33 -4.96 0.63
N VAL A 6 -14.37 -4.04 0.64
CA VAL A 6 -13.29 -4.01 1.63
C VAL A 6 -13.45 -2.81 2.55
N ILE A 7 -13.55 -3.06 3.85
CA ILE A 7 -13.55 -2.05 4.90
C ILE A 7 -12.10 -1.74 5.25
N LYS A 8 -11.69 -0.47 5.15
CA LYS A 8 -10.32 -0.01 5.44
C LYS A 8 -10.31 1.11 6.47
N ALA A 9 -9.75 0.86 7.64
CA ALA A 9 -9.52 1.86 8.68
C ALA A 9 -8.68 3.03 8.12
N GLN A 10 -9.10 4.26 8.44
CA GLN A 10 -8.41 5.48 8.01
C GLN A 10 -7.65 6.09 9.18
N ILE A 11 -6.35 5.78 9.24
CA ILE A 11 -5.39 6.35 10.19
C ILE A 11 -4.09 6.71 9.45
N HIS A 12 -3.34 7.68 9.99
CA HIS A 12 -1.99 8.02 9.49
C HIS A 12 -0.96 7.00 9.99
N ALA A 13 -1.02 5.77 9.48
CA ALA A 13 -0.06 4.69 9.65
C ALA A 13 -0.31 3.57 8.62
N GLY A 14 0.76 2.96 8.12
CA GLY A 14 0.70 1.73 7.32
C GLY A 14 0.50 0.48 8.20
N GLY A 15 0.53 -0.71 7.58
CA GLY A 15 0.39 -1.99 8.29
C GLY A 15 -1.01 -2.30 8.83
N ARG A 16 -2.05 -1.59 8.36
CA ARG A 16 -3.44 -1.70 8.84
C ARG A 16 -4.03 -3.10 8.72
N GLY A 17 -3.67 -3.85 7.66
CA GLY A 17 -4.12 -5.24 7.49
C GLY A 17 -3.62 -6.16 8.62
N LYS A 18 -2.33 -6.08 8.94
CA LYS A 18 -1.72 -6.81 10.07
C LYS A 18 -2.35 -6.42 11.42
N GLY A 19 -2.79 -5.17 11.56
CA GLY A 19 -3.51 -4.67 12.75
C GLY A 19 -5.00 -5.00 12.80
N GLY A 20 -5.56 -5.69 11.80
CA GLY A 20 -6.99 -6.02 11.73
C GLY A 20 -7.90 -4.88 11.26
N GLY A 21 -7.33 -3.75 10.84
CA GLY A 21 -8.04 -2.59 10.29
C GLY A 21 -8.43 -2.71 8.81
N VAL A 22 -8.27 -3.89 8.20
CA VAL A 22 -8.72 -4.18 6.83
C VAL A 22 -9.50 -5.50 6.84
N LYS A 23 -10.74 -5.49 6.34
CA LYS A 23 -11.63 -6.67 6.30
C LYS A 23 -12.45 -6.74 5.01
N LEU A 24 -12.61 -7.94 4.46
CA LEU A 24 -13.52 -8.23 3.35
C LEU A 24 -14.92 -8.50 3.91
N ALA A 25 -15.95 -7.88 3.34
CA ALA A 25 -17.34 -8.18 3.62
C ALA A 25 -18.02 -8.71 2.36
N LYS A 26 -18.73 -9.83 2.48
CA LYS A 26 -19.39 -10.51 1.36
C LYS A 26 -20.86 -10.13 1.19
N ASN A 27 -21.41 -9.44 2.18
CA ASN A 27 -22.80 -9.01 2.25
C ASN A 27 -22.93 -7.79 3.18
N ILE A 28 -24.15 -7.27 3.31
CA ILE A 28 -24.44 -6.06 4.09
C ILE A 28 -24.28 -6.27 5.61
N ASP A 29 -24.50 -7.49 6.11
CA ASP A 29 -24.40 -7.80 7.54
C ASP A 29 -22.93 -7.90 7.96
N ASP A 30 -22.10 -8.57 7.16
CA ASP A 30 -20.64 -8.57 7.30
C ASP A 30 -20.10 -7.13 7.31
N LEU A 31 -20.59 -6.28 6.39
CA LEU A 31 -20.19 -4.88 6.31
C LEU A 31 -20.49 -4.15 7.62
N LYS A 32 -21.73 -4.25 8.12
CA LYS A 32 -22.15 -3.58 9.37
C LYS A 32 -21.32 -4.07 10.55
N GLN A 33 -21.12 -5.38 10.66
CA GLN A 33 -20.34 -5.98 11.74
C GLN A 33 -18.87 -5.53 11.69
N HIS A 34 -18.20 -5.66 10.55
CA HIS A 34 -16.79 -5.32 10.41
C HIS A 34 -16.56 -3.82 10.56
N ALA A 35 -17.40 -2.98 9.95
CA ALA A 35 -17.31 -1.54 10.10
C ALA A 35 -17.56 -1.10 11.55
N GLY A 36 -18.53 -1.69 12.24
CA GLY A 36 -18.81 -1.43 13.65
C GLY A 36 -17.67 -1.83 14.58
N ASN A 37 -17.00 -2.95 14.30
CA ASN A 37 -15.84 -3.40 15.07
C ASN A 37 -14.60 -2.52 14.85
N ILE A 38 -14.42 -1.99 13.63
CA ILE A 38 -13.27 -1.16 13.28
C ILE A 38 -13.47 0.28 13.74
N LEU A 39 -14.68 0.83 13.59
CA LEU A 39 -14.96 2.22 13.96
C LEU A 39 -14.91 2.36 15.50
N GLY A 40 -14.10 3.30 15.98
CA GLY A 40 -13.89 3.51 17.41
C GLY A 40 -12.82 2.61 18.03
N MET A 41 -12.24 1.66 17.29
CA MET A 41 -11.13 0.85 17.81
C MET A 41 -9.85 1.68 17.97
N MET A 42 -9.02 1.31 18.94
CA MET A 42 -7.61 1.74 19.01
C MET A 42 -6.77 0.79 18.16
N LEU A 43 -6.55 1.17 16.89
CA LEU A 43 -5.84 0.31 15.94
C LEU A 43 -4.35 0.37 16.17
N LYS A 44 -3.74 -0.77 16.48
CA LYS A 44 -2.29 -0.96 16.59
C LYS A 44 -1.73 -1.52 15.30
N THR A 45 -0.62 -0.98 14.83
CA THR A 45 0.10 -1.48 13.65
C THR A 45 1.61 -1.39 13.89
N PRO A 46 2.46 -2.03 13.07
CA PRO A 46 3.90 -1.84 13.17
C PRO A 46 4.37 -0.38 13.03
N GLN A 47 3.51 0.51 12.52
CA GLN A 47 3.82 1.92 12.26
C GLN A 47 3.02 2.90 13.17
N THR A 48 2.26 2.41 14.14
CA THR A 48 1.67 3.28 15.18
C THR A 48 2.68 3.58 16.28
N PRO A 49 2.49 4.66 17.06
CA PRO A 49 3.33 4.93 18.23
C PRO A 49 3.40 3.71 19.17
N GLY A 50 4.61 3.25 19.50
CA GLY A 50 4.84 2.03 20.28
C GLY A 50 4.62 0.71 19.53
N GLY A 51 4.45 0.74 18.21
CA GLY A 51 4.29 -0.47 17.39
C GLY A 51 3.05 -1.29 17.76
N MET A 52 3.21 -2.60 17.82
CA MET A 52 2.13 -3.55 18.16
C MET A 52 1.76 -3.54 19.65
N ASP A 53 2.66 -3.07 20.51
CA ASP A 53 2.47 -3.05 21.97
C ASP A 53 1.98 -1.70 22.49
N GLY A 54 2.05 -0.65 21.67
CA GLY A 54 1.66 0.71 22.02
C GLY A 54 0.15 0.95 22.13
N GLU A 55 -0.23 2.21 22.27
CA GLU A 55 -1.64 2.63 22.42
C GLU A 55 -2.42 2.55 21.11
N GLY A 56 -1.74 2.57 19.95
CA GLY A 56 -2.37 2.58 18.63
C GLY A 56 -2.91 3.96 18.25
N LYS A 57 -3.82 4.00 17.26
CA LYS A 57 -4.53 5.22 16.85
C LYS A 57 -6.03 4.95 16.79
N LEU A 58 -6.82 5.90 17.32
CA LEU A 58 -8.27 5.84 17.25
C LEU A 58 -8.76 5.89 15.81
N VAL A 59 -9.53 4.89 15.39
CA VAL A 59 -10.16 4.86 14.08
C VAL A 59 -11.46 5.65 14.12
N ARG A 60 -11.44 6.87 13.57
CA ARG A 60 -12.63 7.75 13.50
C ARG A 60 -13.42 7.62 12.20
N LYS A 61 -12.82 7.01 11.18
CA LYS A 61 -13.39 6.88 9.84
C LYS A 61 -12.97 5.54 9.24
N VAL A 62 -13.86 4.97 8.43
CA VAL A 62 -13.60 3.81 7.58
C VAL A 62 -13.87 4.18 6.14
N LEU A 63 -13.08 3.62 5.22
CA LEU A 63 -13.34 3.66 3.78
C LEU A 63 -13.96 2.33 3.38
N ILE A 64 -15.10 2.37 2.70
CA ILE A 64 -15.68 1.20 2.04
C ILE A 64 -15.28 1.29 0.57
N ALA A 65 -14.49 0.32 0.12
CA ALA A 65 -14.00 0.25 -1.24
C ALA A 65 -14.60 -0.95 -1.97
N GLU A 66 -14.82 -0.80 -3.27
CA GLU A 66 -15.09 -1.94 -4.16
C GLU A 66 -13.93 -2.94 -4.08
N ASP A 67 -14.26 -4.20 -4.27
CA ASP A 67 -13.25 -5.24 -4.37
C ASP A 67 -12.57 -5.17 -5.75
N CYS A 68 -11.25 -5.06 -5.77
CA CYS A 68 -10.46 -4.87 -6.99
C CYS A 68 -9.77 -6.17 -7.45
N TYR A 69 -9.96 -7.28 -6.74
CA TYR A 69 -9.27 -8.52 -7.11
C TYR A 69 -9.81 -9.09 -8.43
N ALA A 70 -8.86 -9.45 -9.31
CA ALA A 70 -9.10 -10.26 -10.51
C ALA A 70 -9.63 -11.65 -10.10
N PRO A 71 -10.14 -12.51 -11.01
CA PRO A 71 -11.04 -13.62 -10.67
C PRO A 71 -10.56 -14.60 -9.58
N ASP A 72 -9.26 -14.67 -9.31
CA ASP A 72 -8.65 -15.29 -8.13
C ASP A 72 -7.39 -14.53 -7.66
N PHE A 73 -6.89 -14.88 -6.47
CA PHE A 73 -5.69 -14.26 -5.87
C PHE A 73 -4.41 -14.53 -6.69
N ASP A 74 -4.32 -15.69 -7.33
CA ASP A 74 -3.13 -16.12 -8.08
C ASP A 74 -2.95 -15.34 -9.39
N ALA A 75 -4.06 -14.81 -9.95
CA ALA A 75 -4.03 -13.95 -11.13
C ALA A 75 -3.59 -12.51 -10.84
N CYS A 76 -3.50 -12.10 -9.57
CA CYS A 76 -3.24 -10.71 -9.21
C CYS A 76 -1.73 -10.43 -9.14
N LYS A 77 -1.21 -9.69 -10.14
CA LYS A 77 0.16 -9.18 -10.10
C LYS A 77 0.20 -7.88 -9.29
N GLU A 78 0.94 -7.90 -8.18
CA GLU A 78 1.21 -6.71 -7.40
C GLU A 78 2.60 -6.16 -7.75
N TYR A 79 2.69 -4.84 -7.94
CA TYR A 79 3.95 -4.16 -8.23
C TYR A 79 4.20 -3.07 -7.17
N TYR A 80 5.47 -2.81 -6.88
CA TYR A 80 5.87 -1.66 -6.07
C TYR A 80 6.24 -0.50 -6.99
N VAL A 81 5.72 0.69 -6.70
CA VAL A 81 6.15 1.95 -7.33
C VAL A 81 6.13 3.06 -6.28
N SER A 82 7.20 3.84 -6.21
CA SER A 82 7.26 5.08 -5.43
C SER A 82 7.99 6.18 -6.18
N ILE A 83 7.69 7.42 -5.82
CA ILE A 83 8.37 8.62 -6.32
C ILE A 83 8.80 9.43 -5.12
N LEU A 84 10.10 9.69 -5.02
CA LEU A 84 10.70 10.44 -3.93
C LEU A 84 11.76 11.41 -4.45
N MET A 85 12.09 12.41 -3.65
CA MET A 85 13.22 13.30 -3.91
C MET A 85 14.51 12.65 -3.43
N ASP A 86 15.40 12.31 -4.34
CA ASP A 86 16.79 11.98 -4.02
C ASP A 86 17.52 13.27 -3.65
N ARG A 87 17.92 13.40 -2.38
CA ARG A 87 18.55 14.61 -1.84
C ARG A 87 19.99 14.81 -2.33
N GLU A 88 20.70 13.73 -2.61
CA GLU A 88 22.08 13.79 -3.08
C GLU A 88 22.12 14.29 -4.51
N LYS A 89 21.26 13.73 -5.36
CA LYS A 89 21.14 14.10 -6.77
C LYS A 89 20.26 15.31 -7.02
N LYS A 90 19.47 15.72 -6.02
CA LYS A 90 18.47 16.81 -6.11
C LYS A 90 17.50 16.59 -7.28
N ARG A 91 17.09 15.34 -7.47
CA ARG A 91 16.19 14.90 -8.55
C ARG A 91 15.12 13.99 -7.97
N ASN A 92 13.95 14.02 -8.59
CA ASN A 92 12.96 12.98 -8.31
C ASN A 92 13.48 11.65 -8.87
N VAL A 93 13.29 10.57 -8.10
CA VAL A 93 13.59 9.21 -8.50
C VAL A 93 12.32 8.38 -8.38
N ILE A 94 12.03 7.61 -9.42
CA ILE A 94 11.02 6.57 -9.40
C ILE A 94 11.72 5.27 -8.98
N ILE A 95 11.27 4.66 -7.89
CA ILE A 95 11.72 3.34 -7.46
C ILE A 95 10.60 2.35 -7.74
N TYR A 96 10.90 1.23 -8.40
CA TYR A 96 9.90 0.26 -8.81
C TYR A 96 10.44 -1.17 -8.79
N SER A 97 9.55 -2.15 -8.58
CA SER A 97 9.90 -3.57 -8.43
C SER A 97 8.70 -4.47 -8.74
N THR A 98 8.99 -5.71 -9.17
CA THR A 98 8.02 -6.81 -9.26
C THR A 98 7.55 -7.31 -7.89
N GLU A 99 8.27 -6.98 -6.82
CA GLU A 99 7.96 -7.40 -5.45
C GLU A 99 6.94 -6.44 -4.79
N GLY A 100 5.75 -6.36 -5.38
CA GLY A 100 4.61 -5.62 -4.80
C GLY A 100 4.08 -6.26 -3.52
N GLY A 101 3.42 -5.45 -2.68
CA GLY A 101 2.82 -5.93 -1.43
C GLY A 101 3.81 -6.24 -0.29
N MET A 102 5.12 -6.15 -0.54
CA MET A 102 6.18 -6.46 0.41
C MET A 102 6.79 -5.21 1.06
N ASN A 103 7.63 -5.42 2.09
CA ASN A 103 8.47 -4.39 2.66
C ASN A 103 9.62 -4.09 1.69
N ILE A 104 9.60 -2.93 1.04
CA ILE A 104 10.57 -2.62 -0.02
C ILE A 104 11.99 -2.45 0.53
N GLU A 105 12.13 -2.04 1.79
CA GLU A 105 13.43 -1.92 2.44
C GLU A 105 14.10 -3.30 2.58
N GLU A 106 13.32 -4.34 2.93
CA GLU A 106 13.82 -5.72 2.99
C GLU A 106 14.20 -6.26 1.61
N VAL A 107 13.41 -5.96 0.57
CA VAL A 107 13.72 -6.34 -0.82
C VAL A 107 15.02 -5.66 -1.29
N ALA A 108 15.20 -4.38 -0.97
CA ALA A 108 16.43 -3.65 -1.32
C ALA A 108 17.68 -4.22 -0.64
N GLU A 109 17.55 -4.79 0.56
CA GLU A 109 18.67 -5.43 1.28
C GLU A 109 18.96 -6.85 0.78
N GLN A 110 17.92 -7.68 0.59
CA GLN A 110 18.09 -9.10 0.29
C GLN A 110 18.21 -9.39 -1.21
N THR A 111 17.43 -8.68 -2.03
CA THR A 111 17.33 -8.88 -3.48
C THR A 111 17.44 -7.54 -4.23
N PRO A 112 18.54 -6.78 -4.05
CA PRO A 112 18.69 -5.42 -4.61
C PRO A 112 18.54 -5.35 -6.14
N HIS A 113 18.80 -6.44 -6.86
CA HIS A 113 18.66 -6.52 -8.30
C HIS A 113 17.21 -6.47 -8.79
N LEU A 114 16.23 -6.67 -7.90
CA LEU A 114 14.79 -6.51 -8.18
C LEU A 114 14.29 -5.08 -7.93
N VAL A 115 15.14 -4.18 -7.43
CA VAL A 115 14.78 -2.79 -7.12
C VAL A 115 15.40 -1.86 -8.17
N HIS A 116 14.56 -1.37 -9.07
CA HIS A 116 14.97 -0.51 -10.17
C HIS A 116 14.76 0.97 -9.82
N LYS A 117 15.58 1.84 -10.42
CA LYS A 117 15.55 3.29 -10.17
C LYS A 117 15.65 4.07 -11.47
N GLU A 118 14.71 4.99 -11.69
CA GLU A 118 14.70 5.91 -12.83
C GLU A 118 14.69 7.36 -12.35
N TYR A 119 15.72 8.11 -12.73
CA TYR A 119 15.87 9.50 -12.32
C TYR A 119 15.20 10.44 -13.31
N ILE A 120 14.39 11.34 -12.80
CA ILE A 120 13.69 12.35 -13.58
C ILE A 120 14.58 13.58 -13.68
N ASP A 121 14.93 13.96 -14.91
CA ASP A 121 15.60 15.23 -15.14
C ASP A 121 14.62 16.39 -14.89
N PRO A 122 14.99 17.41 -14.09
CA PRO A 122 14.07 18.48 -13.71
C PRO A 122 13.72 19.44 -14.85
N HIS A 123 14.52 19.51 -15.91
CA HIS A 123 14.27 20.41 -17.04
C HIS A 123 13.31 19.80 -18.05
N ILE A 124 13.49 18.51 -18.37
CA ILE A 124 12.71 17.82 -19.40
C ILE A 124 11.59 16.95 -18.83
N GLY A 125 11.63 16.62 -17.54
CA GLY A 125 10.66 15.76 -16.89
C GLY A 125 10.81 14.28 -17.27
N LEU A 126 9.79 13.48 -16.92
CA LEU A 126 9.77 12.04 -17.19
C LEU A 126 9.60 11.78 -18.70
N GLN A 127 10.58 11.12 -19.30
CA GLN A 127 10.59 10.85 -20.74
C GLN A 127 9.83 9.58 -21.12
N GLU A 128 9.33 9.52 -22.35
CA GLU A 128 8.60 8.35 -22.88
C GLU A 128 9.42 7.06 -22.88
N PHE A 129 10.73 7.13 -23.10
CA PHE A 129 11.58 5.94 -23.04
C PHE A 129 11.68 5.39 -21.61
N GLN A 130 11.71 6.25 -20.59
CA GLN A 130 11.72 5.84 -19.19
C GLN A 130 10.39 5.14 -18.86
N LYS A 131 9.25 5.69 -19.30
CA LYS A 131 7.94 5.04 -19.14
C LYS A 131 7.92 3.62 -19.71
N ARG A 132 8.54 3.40 -20.88
CA ARG A 132 8.64 2.05 -21.48
C ARG A 132 9.52 1.12 -20.66
N ILE A 133 10.62 1.60 -20.09
CA ILE A 133 11.48 0.83 -19.19
C ILE A 133 10.72 0.44 -17.90
N LEU A 134 9.93 1.36 -17.35
CA LEU A 134 9.08 1.08 -16.19
C LEU A 134 8.03 -0.01 -16.46
N LEU A 135 7.50 -0.05 -17.69
CA LEU A 135 6.48 -1.02 -18.10
C LEU A 135 7.06 -2.37 -18.54
N SER A 136 8.38 -2.51 -18.62
CA SER A 136 9.04 -3.74 -19.07
C SER A 136 9.47 -4.69 -17.95
N ILE A 137 9.12 -4.38 -16.69
CA ILE A 137 9.40 -5.25 -15.53
C ILE A 137 8.31 -6.28 -15.27
#